data_AF-A0A316F1P2-F1
#
_entry.id   AF-A0A316F1P2-F1
#
_cell.length_a   1.000
_cell.length_b   1.000
_cell.length_c   1.000
_cell.angle_alpha   90.00
_cell.angle_beta   90.00
_cell.angle_gamma   90.00
#
_symmetry.space_group_name_H-M   'P 1'
#
loop_
_entity.id
_entity.type
_entity.pdbx_description
1 polymer ?
#
loop_
_entity_poly.entity_id
_entity_poly.type
_entity_poly.pdbx_seq_one_letter_code
_entity_poly.pdbx_strand_id
1 'polypeptide(L)'
;MTTAILAPFKKTYDLIDGFVLIMLTAIAIALLAPEIGTGDGPLHLGIVTNVGVALVFFLHGAALSREKLVAGAKHWRLHVFVQAFTYVVFPVVGVILMFSLRSVLPPDLLLGVFYLCVLPSTVSSSVAMTSMARGNVPGAIFNATISGLIGMALTPLLMGLVISASGASMPLGKALMGVALQLLLPFALGQAARPLIGNWLAKKKQITNKIDRGVIVLIVYSSFCDATAAGLWHQYQWQTIAAVMALAAVLLFVVLGATTFTARRLNFPIEDEITAVFCGSKKSLANGIPMAKILFAGHPALGLLVLPLMVYHQLQLIVCSVIAARYANREDEPVRNRAAVRA
;
A
#
# COMPACT_ATOMS: atom_id res chain seq x y z
N MET A 1 22.88 -1.33 -35.69
CA MET A 1 23.40 -2.17 -34.59
C MET A 1 23.06 -1.62 -33.20
N THR A 2 22.97 -0.30 -33.03
CA THR A 2 22.61 0.39 -31.75
C THR A 2 21.16 0.20 -31.29
N THR A 3 20.23 -0.10 -32.21
CA THR A 3 18.79 -0.28 -31.89
C THR A 3 18.43 -1.65 -31.33
N ALA A 4 19.24 -2.69 -31.57
CA ALA A 4 18.96 -4.06 -31.09
C ALA A 4 19.33 -4.26 -29.61
N ILE A 5 20.35 -3.56 -29.12
CA ILE A 5 20.82 -3.63 -27.72
C ILE A 5 19.87 -2.86 -26.80
N LEU A 6 19.21 -1.81 -27.31
CA LEU A 6 18.26 -0.99 -26.55
C LEU A 6 16.81 -1.52 -26.60
N ALA A 7 16.48 -2.45 -27.50
CA ALA A 7 15.14 -3.02 -27.62
C ALA A 7 14.63 -3.71 -26.33
N PRO A 8 15.41 -4.53 -25.60
CA PRO A 8 14.96 -5.08 -24.32
C PRO A 8 14.80 -4.00 -23.25
N PHE A 9 15.66 -2.98 -23.23
CA PHE A 9 15.53 -1.86 -22.29
C PHE A 9 14.32 -0.97 -22.58
N LYS A 10 14.00 -0.72 -23.85
CA LYS A 10 12.82 0.05 -24.26
C LYS A 10 11.53 -0.69 -23.94
N LYS A 11 11.49 -2.01 -24.15
CA LYS A 11 10.35 -2.87 -23.78
C LYS A 11 10.12 -2.92 -22.27
N THR A 12 11.18 -2.90 -21.47
CA THR A 12 11.11 -2.79 -20.00
C THR A 12 10.73 -1.37 -19.54
N TYR A 13 11.20 -0.33 -20.24
CA TYR A 13 10.85 1.07 -19.98
C TYR A 13 9.35 1.34 -20.21
N ASP A 14 8.78 0.80 -21.29
CA ASP A 14 7.34 0.89 -21.58
C ASP A 14 6.47 0.09 -20.57
N LEU A 15 7.07 -0.85 -19.82
CA LEU A 15 6.40 -1.66 -18.78
C LEU A 15 6.46 -1.02 -17.38
N ILE A 16 7.34 -0.05 -17.16
CA ILE A 16 7.53 0.64 -15.86
C ILE A 16 6.81 2.00 -15.94
N ASP A 17 5.69 2.14 -15.20
CA ASP A 17 4.97 3.42 -15.05
C ASP A 17 5.98 4.51 -14.63
N GLY A 18 5.93 5.69 -15.26
CA GLY A 18 6.82 6.81 -14.91
C GLY A 18 6.79 7.17 -13.42
N PHE A 19 5.70 6.84 -12.72
CA PHE A 19 5.63 6.91 -11.26
C PHE A 19 6.66 6.01 -10.55
N VAL A 20 6.83 4.77 -11.00
CA VAL A 20 7.83 3.83 -10.44
C VAL A 20 9.24 4.35 -10.68
N LEU A 21 9.51 4.96 -11.83
CA LEU A 21 10.80 5.57 -12.12
C LEU A 21 11.09 6.76 -11.19
N ILE A 22 10.14 7.69 -11.04
CA ILE A 22 10.25 8.82 -10.09
C ILE A 22 10.50 8.30 -8.66
N MET A 23 9.78 7.25 -8.27
CA MET A 23 9.95 6.59 -6.98
C MET A 23 11.37 6.03 -6.77
N LEU A 24 11.90 5.28 -7.74
CA LEU A 24 13.25 4.73 -7.67
C LEU A 24 14.32 5.82 -7.65
N THR A 25 14.14 6.89 -8.42
CA THR A 25 15.03 8.06 -8.40
C THR A 25 15.01 8.75 -7.05
N ALA A 26 13.84 8.94 -6.44
CA ALA A 26 13.74 9.52 -5.10
C ALA A 26 14.46 8.65 -4.06
N ILE A 27 14.30 7.33 -4.13
CA ILE A 27 15.02 6.40 -3.25
C ILE A 27 16.54 6.51 -3.46
N ALA A 28 17.02 6.54 -4.70
CA ALA A 28 18.44 6.69 -5.00
C ALA A 28 19.02 7.99 -4.43
N ILE A 29 18.29 9.12 -4.57
CA ILE A 29 18.70 10.39 -3.96
C ILE A 29 18.72 10.30 -2.44
N ALA A 30 17.73 9.65 -1.82
CA ALA A 30 17.68 9.49 -0.36
C ALA A 30 18.84 8.67 0.20
N LEU A 31 19.33 7.68 -0.56
CA LEU A 31 20.49 6.87 -0.18
C LEU A 31 21.81 7.65 -0.31
N LEU A 32 21.92 8.56 -1.27
CA LEU A 32 23.14 9.33 -1.55
C LEU A 32 23.26 10.61 -0.72
N ALA A 33 22.14 11.28 -0.47
CA ALA A 33 22.08 12.55 0.23
C ALA A 33 20.92 12.57 1.25
N PRO A 34 21.00 11.74 2.31
CA PRO A 34 19.91 11.59 3.26
C PRO A 34 19.61 12.89 4.04
N GLU A 35 20.63 13.68 4.37
CA GLU A 35 20.53 14.91 5.17
C GLU A 35 19.56 15.95 4.60
N ILE A 36 19.37 15.96 3.28
CA ILE A 36 18.48 16.90 2.60
C ILE A 36 17.01 16.64 2.96
N GLY A 37 16.65 15.37 3.11
CA GLY A 37 15.27 14.90 3.20
C GLY A 37 14.87 14.29 4.55
N THR A 38 15.74 14.35 5.57
CA THR A 38 15.36 13.95 6.92
C THR A 38 14.23 14.84 7.45
N GLY A 39 13.49 14.34 8.44
CA GLY A 39 12.38 15.06 9.07
C GLY A 39 12.72 16.50 9.46
N ASP A 40 13.88 16.68 10.10
CA ASP A 40 14.43 17.95 10.58
C ASP A 40 15.52 18.54 9.64
N GLY A 41 15.66 17.97 8.44
CA GLY A 41 16.60 18.45 7.42
C GLY A 41 16.19 19.81 6.83
N PRO A 42 16.97 20.37 5.90
CA PRO A 42 16.73 21.69 5.32
C PRO A 42 15.33 21.85 4.70
N LEU A 43 14.80 20.77 4.12
CA LEU A 43 13.48 20.74 3.51
C LEU A 43 12.33 20.57 4.51
N HIS A 44 12.62 20.38 5.81
CA HIS A 44 11.64 20.17 6.89
C HIS A 44 10.60 19.12 6.53
N LEU A 45 11.04 17.99 5.95
CA LEU A 45 10.13 17.01 5.36
C LEU A 45 9.22 16.34 6.39
N GLY A 46 9.54 16.41 7.69
CA GLY A 46 8.61 16.00 8.75
C GLY A 46 7.29 16.77 8.68
N ILE A 47 7.36 18.10 8.61
CA ILE A 47 6.18 18.97 8.53
C ILE A 47 5.53 18.86 7.14
N VAL A 48 6.34 18.91 6.08
CA VAL A 48 5.83 18.86 4.69
C VAL A 48 5.07 17.56 4.43
N THR A 49 5.62 16.42 4.85
CA THR A 49 4.92 15.12 4.69
C THR A 49 3.69 15.03 5.58
N ASN A 50 3.70 15.56 6.81
CA ASN A 50 2.51 15.60 7.66
C ASN A 50 1.37 16.41 7.04
N VAL A 51 1.66 17.60 6.52
CA VAL A 51 0.67 18.44 5.81
C VAL A 51 0.22 17.76 4.53
N GLY A 52 1.15 17.17 3.78
CA GLY A 52 0.84 16.41 2.56
C GLY A 52 -0.10 15.24 2.82
N VAL A 53 0.15 14.47 3.88
CA VAL A 53 -0.72 13.37 4.33
C VAL A 53 -2.12 13.90 4.64
N ALA A 54 -2.22 14.96 5.46
CA ALA A 54 -3.52 15.56 5.79
C ALA A 54 -4.26 16.02 4.52
N LEU A 55 -3.57 16.66 3.58
CA LEU A 55 -4.11 17.09 2.29
C LEU A 55 -4.62 15.89 1.47
N VAL A 56 -3.83 14.82 1.36
CA VAL A 56 -4.22 13.61 0.61
C VAL A 56 -5.44 12.94 1.22
N PHE A 57 -5.49 12.78 2.54
CA PHE A 57 -6.66 12.21 3.21
C PHE A 57 -7.89 13.10 3.10
N PHE A 58 -7.73 14.43 3.17
CA PHE A 58 -8.80 15.38 2.89
C PHE A 58 -9.32 15.23 1.45
N LEU A 59 -8.44 15.15 0.47
CA LEU A 59 -8.82 14.95 -0.94
C LEU A 59 -9.51 13.60 -1.16
N HIS A 60 -9.05 12.54 -0.51
CA HIS A 60 -9.72 11.23 -0.52
C HIS A 60 -11.13 11.31 0.07
N GLY A 61 -11.28 12.01 1.18
CA GLY A 61 -12.58 12.31 1.77
C GLY A 61 -13.47 13.07 0.79
N ALA A 62 -13.01 14.18 0.25
CA ALA A 62 -13.80 15.02 -0.64
C ALA A 62 -14.16 14.35 -1.99
N ALA A 63 -13.29 13.45 -2.49
CA ALA A 63 -13.51 12.75 -3.75
C ALA A 63 -14.46 11.54 -3.65
N LEU A 64 -14.66 11.00 -2.44
CA LEU A 64 -15.46 9.80 -2.23
C LEU A 64 -16.96 10.11 -2.21
N SER A 65 -17.66 9.73 -3.28
CA SER A 65 -19.10 9.93 -3.39
C SER A 65 -19.94 8.82 -2.78
N ARG A 66 -21.04 9.21 -2.13
CA ARG A 66 -22.04 8.26 -1.62
C ARG A 66 -22.61 7.40 -2.74
N GLU A 67 -22.87 7.95 -3.93
CA GLU A 67 -23.40 7.15 -5.03
C GLU A 67 -22.40 6.07 -5.49
N LYS A 68 -21.10 6.37 -5.51
CA LYS A 68 -20.04 5.38 -5.84
C LYS A 68 -19.87 4.34 -4.74
N LEU A 69 -20.03 4.73 -3.47
CA LEU A 69 -20.05 3.80 -2.35
C LEU A 69 -21.23 2.81 -2.47
N VAL A 70 -22.43 3.33 -2.69
CA VAL A 70 -23.65 2.52 -2.80
C VAL A 70 -23.65 1.66 -4.07
N ALA A 71 -23.18 2.19 -5.20
CA ALA A 71 -23.04 1.42 -6.43
C ALA A 71 -21.99 0.31 -6.30
N GLY A 72 -20.87 0.58 -5.61
CA GLY A 72 -19.84 -0.40 -5.30
C GLY A 72 -20.38 -1.56 -4.46
N ALA A 73 -21.15 -1.24 -3.41
CA ALA A 73 -21.69 -2.19 -2.43
C ALA A 73 -22.50 -3.36 -3.03
N LYS A 74 -22.97 -3.25 -4.28
CA LYS A 74 -23.65 -4.34 -5.01
C LYS A 74 -22.75 -5.57 -5.21
N HIS A 75 -21.42 -5.42 -5.23
CA HIS A 75 -20.45 -6.51 -5.37
C HIS A 75 -19.95 -7.00 -4.00
N TRP A 76 -20.86 -7.31 -3.07
CA TRP A 76 -20.52 -7.66 -1.68
C TRP A 76 -19.52 -8.83 -1.56
N ARG A 77 -19.59 -9.82 -2.46
CA ARG A 77 -18.64 -10.95 -2.50
C ARG A 77 -17.20 -10.49 -2.71
N LEU A 78 -17.00 -9.54 -3.64
CA LEU A 78 -15.69 -8.94 -3.90
C LEU A 78 -15.21 -8.15 -2.69
N HIS A 79 -16.11 -7.44 -1.99
CA HIS A 79 -15.74 -6.67 -0.81
C HIS A 79 -15.29 -7.55 0.35
N VAL A 80 -16.11 -8.55 0.70
CA VAL A 80 -15.76 -9.52 1.75
C VAL A 80 -14.45 -10.22 1.40
N PHE A 81 -14.24 -10.61 0.14
CA PHE A 81 -12.98 -11.20 -0.31
C PHE A 81 -11.78 -10.31 -0.02
N VAL A 82 -11.81 -9.05 -0.48
CA VAL A 82 -10.67 -8.13 -0.32
C VAL A 82 -10.41 -7.82 1.16
N GLN A 83 -11.47 -7.56 1.94
CA GLN A 83 -11.32 -7.26 3.37
C GLN A 83 -10.82 -8.48 4.15
N ALA A 84 -11.29 -9.69 3.83
CA ALA A 84 -10.84 -10.93 4.46
C ALA A 84 -9.36 -11.20 4.15
N PHE A 85 -8.91 -11.00 2.91
CA PHE A 85 -7.49 -11.12 2.61
C PHE A 85 -6.67 -10.08 3.39
N THR A 86 -7.13 -8.83 3.43
CA THR A 86 -6.40 -7.73 4.06
C THR A 86 -6.30 -7.85 5.57
N TYR A 87 -7.38 -8.26 6.25
CA TYR A 87 -7.51 -8.22 7.72
C TYR A 87 -7.64 -9.58 8.41
N VAL A 88 -7.68 -10.67 7.65
CA VAL A 88 -7.64 -12.03 8.20
C VAL A 88 -6.44 -12.79 7.65
N VAL A 89 -6.37 -12.99 6.33
CA VAL A 89 -5.31 -13.82 5.73
C VAL A 89 -3.93 -13.22 5.98
N PHE A 90 -3.73 -11.94 5.66
CA PHE A 90 -2.44 -11.29 5.90
C PHE A 90 -2.04 -11.31 7.39
N PRO A 91 -2.86 -10.87 8.36
CA PRO A 91 -2.50 -10.96 9.77
C PRO A 91 -2.19 -12.39 10.24
N VAL A 92 -2.94 -13.41 9.79
CA VAL A 92 -2.64 -14.82 10.09
C VAL A 92 -1.27 -15.22 9.55
N VAL A 93 -0.96 -14.85 8.29
CA VAL A 93 0.38 -15.06 7.71
C VAL A 93 1.44 -14.32 8.53
N GLY A 94 1.17 -13.09 8.96
CA GLY A 94 2.07 -12.31 9.82
C GLY A 94 2.37 -13.03 11.13
N VAL A 95 1.36 -13.57 11.82
CA VAL A 95 1.53 -14.35 13.04
C VAL A 95 2.36 -15.62 12.78
N ILE A 96 2.06 -16.36 11.70
CA ILE A 96 2.83 -17.56 11.33
C ILE A 96 4.31 -17.19 11.10
N LEU A 97 4.59 -16.10 10.38
CA LEU A 97 5.94 -15.62 10.12
C LEU A 97 6.64 -15.18 11.41
N MET A 98 5.94 -14.49 12.32
CA MET A 98 6.49 -14.10 13.62
C MET A 98 6.97 -15.31 14.41
N PHE A 99 6.17 -16.37 14.51
CA PHE A 99 6.56 -17.57 15.25
C PHE A 99 7.64 -18.38 14.52
N SER A 100 7.55 -18.50 13.20
CA SER A 100 8.47 -19.31 12.40
C SER A 100 9.86 -18.68 12.30
N LEU A 101 9.97 -17.36 12.34
CA LEU A 101 11.21 -16.62 12.13
C LEU A 101 11.78 -16.00 13.41
N ARG A 102 11.19 -16.26 14.58
CA ARG A 102 11.62 -15.71 15.88
C ARG A 102 13.08 -15.98 16.26
N SER A 103 13.66 -17.07 15.78
CA SER A 103 15.05 -17.46 16.03
C SER A 103 16.02 -16.96 14.95
N VAL A 104 15.50 -16.37 13.86
CA VAL A 104 16.28 -15.99 12.69
C VAL A 104 16.35 -14.47 12.53
N LEU A 105 15.25 -13.77 12.81
CA LEU A 105 15.15 -12.33 12.61
C LEU A 105 15.09 -11.56 13.95
N PRO A 106 15.63 -10.34 14.00
CA PRO A 106 15.50 -9.47 15.17
C PRO A 106 14.02 -9.19 15.52
N PRO A 107 13.67 -9.02 16.81
CA PRO A 107 12.30 -8.75 17.26
C PRO A 107 11.65 -7.55 16.57
N ASP A 108 12.38 -6.44 16.42
CA ASP A 108 11.89 -5.22 15.76
C ASP A 108 11.55 -5.47 14.29
N LEU A 109 12.33 -6.32 13.62
CA LEU A 109 12.05 -6.66 12.24
C LEU A 109 10.81 -7.55 12.12
N LEU A 110 10.64 -8.52 13.02
CA LEU A 110 9.43 -9.35 13.07
C LEU A 110 8.19 -8.50 13.33
N LEU A 111 8.30 -7.52 14.22
CA LEU A 111 7.24 -6.56 14.48
C LEU A 111 6.94 -5.73 13.23
N GLY A 112 7.95 -5.33 12.46
CA GLY A 112 7.80 -4.65 11.16
C GLY A 112 7.13 -5.52 10.09
N VAL A 113 7.44 -6.82 10.04
CA VAL A 113 6.79 -7.79 9.14
C VAL A 113 5.31 -7.96 9.51
N PHE A 114 5.01 -8.09 10.79
CA PHE A 114 3.63 -8.15 11.25
C PHE A 114 2.88 -6.85 10.98
N TYR A 115 3.54 -5.71 11.21
CA TYR A 115 3.01 -4.39 10.87
C TYR A 115 2.61 -4.30 9.40
N LEU A 116 3.50 -4.70 8.49
CA LEU A 116 3.18 -4.82 7.05
C LEU A 116 1.92 -5.68 6.81
N CYS A 117 1.77 -6.79 7.52
CA CYS A 117 0.64 -7.69 7.36
C CYS A 117 -0.69 -7.07 7.84
N VAL A 118 -0.68 -6.23 8.87
CA VAL A 118 -1.94 -5.64 9.39
C VAL A 118 -2.36 -4.35 8.69
N LEU A 119 -1.54 -3.83 7.77
CA LEU A 119 -1.84 -2.59 7.05
C LEU A 119 -3.01 -2.70 6.05
N PRO A 120 -3.72 -1.58 5.79
CA PRO A 120 -4.76 -1.50 4.78
C PRO A 120 -4.21 -1.59 3.35
N SER A 121 -5.12 -1.81 2.40
CA SER A 121 -4.87 -1.77 0.96
C SER A 121 -4.63 -0.36 0.43
N THR A 122 -4.03 -0.26 -0.76
CA THR A 122 -3.72 0.99 -1.47
C THR A 122 -4.87 1.50 -2.30
N VAL A 123 -5.17 2.81 -2.24
CA VAL A 123 -6.11 3.45 -3.19
C VAL A 123 -5.45 3.70 -4.53
N SER A 124 -4.38 4.51 -4.55
CA SER A 124 -3.75 5.01 -5.78
C SER A 124 -3.30 3.90 -6.74
N SER A 125 -2.42 3.01 -6.29
CA SER A 125 -1.83 1.98 -7.14
C SER A 125 -2.81 0.85 -7.48
N SER A 126 -3.70 0.46 -6.57
CA SER A 126 -4.74 -0.54 -6.88
C SER A 126 -5.69 -0.02 -7.96
N VAL A 127 -6.16 1.22 -7.84
CA VAL A 127 -7.09 1.82 -8.81
C VAL A 127 -6.41 2.02 -10.17
N ALA A 128 -5.16 2.51 -10.18
CA ALA A 128 -4.40 2.70 -11.42
C ALA A 128 -4.17 1.37 -12.16
N MET A 129 -3.72 0.33 -11.45
CA MET A 129 -3.44 -0.98 -12.05
C MET A 129 -4.71 -1.71 -12.46
N THR A 130 -5.79 -1.59 -11.69
CA THR A 130 -7.11 -2.13 -12.07
C THR A 130 -7.61 -1.46 -13.35
N SER A 131 -7.45 -0.13 -13.45
CA SER A 131 -7.82 0.61 -14.66
C SER A 131 -6.99 0.18 -15.87
N MET A 132 -5.67 0.05 -15.70
CA MET A 132 -4.76 -0.41 -16.76
C MET A 132 -5.11 -1.83 -17.24
N ALA A 133 -5.46 -2.71 -16.30
CA ALA A 133 -5.83 -4.10 -16.58
C ALA A 133 -7.26 -4.29 -17.11
N ARG A 134 -8.04 -3.22 -17.32
CA ARG A 134 -9.47 -3.28 -17.69
C ARG A 134 -10.30 -4.08 -16.68
N GLY A 135 -10.12 -3.80 -15.39
CA GLY A 135 -10.86 -4.42 -14.27
C GLY A 135 -11.99 -3.56 -13.69
N ASN A 136 -12.63 -4.03 -12.61
CA ASN A 136 -13.70 -3.31 -11.91
C ASN A 136 -13.15 -2.13 -11.08
N VAL A 137 -12.93 -0.99 -11.74
CA VAL A 137 -12.39 0.24 -11.13
C VAL A 137 -13.28 0.79 -9.99
N PRO A 138 -14.62 0.86 -10.12
CA PRO A 138 -15.48 1.25 -8.99
C PRO A 138 -15.29 0.36 -7.76
N GLY A 139 -15.23 -0.96 -7.96
CA GLY A 139 -14.95 -1.94 -6.91
C GLY A 139 -13.58 -1.73 -6.26
N ALA A 140 -12.56 -1.37 -7.04
CA ALA A 140 -11.22 -1.08 -6.51
C ALA A 140 -11.20 0.18 -5.63
N ILE A 141 -11.86 1.26 -6.09
CA ILE A 141 -11.99 2.51 -5.32
C ILE A 141 -12.70 2.23 -4.00
N PHE A 142 -13.83 1.52 -4.03
CA PHE A 142 -14.58 1.16 -2.82
C PHE A 142 -13.71 0.37 -1.85
N ASN A 143 -13.14 -0.75 -2.32
CA ASN A 143 -12.40 -1.68 -1.48
C ASN A 143 -11.16 -1.07 -0.85
N ALA A 144 -10.40 -0.29 -1.62
CA ALA A 144 -9.23 0.36 -1.11
C ALA A 144 -9.58 1.46 -0.09
N THR A 145 -10.67 2.19 -0.33
CA THR A 145 -11.11 3.26 0.59
C THR A 145 -11.65 2.70 1.90
N ILE A 146 -12.55 1.71 1.84
CA ILE A 146 -13.09 1.08 3.05
C ILE A 146 -11.99 0.36 3.83
N SER A 147 -11.06 -0.30 3.13
CA SER A 147 -9.87 -0.85 3.77
C SER A 147 -9.07 0.27 4.45
N GLY A 148 -8.77 1.38 3.78
CA GLY A 148 -8.11 2.51 4.42
C GLY A 148 -8.75 2.94 5.76
N LEU A 149 -10.08 3.07 5.78
CA LEU A 149 -10.84 3.46 6.98
C LEU A 149 -10.84 2.39 8.07
N ILE A 150 -11.08 1.12 7.71
CA ILE A 150 -11.01 0.00 8.67
C ILE A 150 -9.60 -0.09 9.24
N GLY A 151 -8.57 0.03 8.40
CA GLY A 151 -7.18 -0.06 8.78
C GLY A 151 -6.75 0.99 9.79
N MET A 152 -7.27 2.22 9.71
CA MET A 152 -6.98 3.28 10.71
C MET A 152 -7.35 2.86 12.13
N ALA A 153 -8.43 2.10 12.31
CA ALA A 153 -8.83 1.59 13.62
C ALA A 153 -8.21 0.21 13.92
N LEU A 154 -8.21 -0.69 12.94
CA LEU A 154 -7.85 -2.09 13.16
C LEU A 154 -6.34 -2.32 13.25
N THR A 155 -5.52 -1.57 12.52
CA THR A 155 -4.05 -1.72 12.56
C THR A 155 -3.51 -1.44 13.97
N PRO A 156 -3.83 -0.31 14.64
CA PRO A 156 -3.35 -0.07 16.00
C PRO A 156 -3.87 -1.09 17.01
N LEU A 157 -5.08 -1.61 16.83
CA LEU A 157 -5.64 -2.66 17.69
C LEU A 157 -4.88 -3.98 17.56
N LEU A 158 -4.63 -4.43 16.32
CA LEU A 158 -3.88 -5.67 16.07
C LEU A 158 -2.42 -5.54 16.52
N MET A 159 -1.79 -4.38 16.30
CA MET A 159 -0.45 -4.09 16.81
C MET A 159 -0.42 -4.08 18.34
N GLY A 160 -1.38 -3.39 18.97
CA GLY A 160 -1.49 -3.35 20.42
C GLY A 160 -1.64 -4.74 21.03
N LEU A 161 -2.41 -5.63 20.39
CA LEU A 161 -2.56 -7.03 20.83
C LEU A 161 -1.23 -7.77 20.83
N VAL A 162 -0.46 -7.69 19.73
CA VAL A 162 0.83 -8.37 19.60
C VAL A 162 1.88 -7.80 20.55
N ILE A 163 1.93 -6.47 20.71
CA ILE A 163 2.85 -5.81 21.65
C ILE A 163 2.50 -6.16 23.10
N SER A 164 1.20 -6.22 23.44
CA SER A 164 0.76 -6.64 24.78
C SER A 164 1.12 -8.10 25.05
N ALA A 165 1.01 -8.97 24.04
CA ALA A 165 1.36 -10.38 24.15
C ALA A 165 2.88 -10.61 24.36
N SER A 166 3.74 -9.67 23.99
CA SER A 166 5.18 -9.73 24.29
C SER A 166 5.56 -9.16 25.67
N GLY A 167 4.57 -8.73 26.47
CA GLY A 167 4.78 -8.15 27.80
C GLY A 167 5.11 -6.65 27.80
N ALA A 168 5.15 -6.01 26.62
CA ALA A 168 5.28 -4.57 26.50
C ALA A 168 3.90 -3.91 26.51
N SER A 169 3.82 -2.64 26.92
CA SER A 169 2.57 -1.87 26.81
C SER A 169 2.64 -0.89 25.65
N MET A 170 1.59 -0.88 24.83
CA MET A 170 1.39 0.17 23.83
C MET A 170 0.36 1.16 24.37
N PRO A 171 0.60 2.48 24.32
CA PRO A 171 -0.40 3.47 24.69
C PRO A 171 -1.49 3.56 23.59
N LEU A 172 -2.31 2.52 23.50
CA LEU A 172 -3.28 2.29 22.42
C LEU A 172 -4.23 3.48 22.24
N GLY A 173 -4.70 4.10 23.32
CA GLY A 173 -5.53 5.30 23.26
C GLY A 173 -4.84 6.48 22.57
N LYS A 174 -3.55 6.71 22.86
CA LYS A 174 -2.75 7.75 22.18
C LYS A 174 -2.52 7.40 20.72
N ALA A 175 -2.26 6.13 20.40
CA ALA A 175 -2.08 5.68 19.02
C ALA A 175 -3.36 5.86 18.19
N LEU A 176 -4.52 5.41 18.71
CA LEU A 176 -5.82 5.59 18.06
C LEU A 176 -6.16 7.08 17.90
N MET A 177 -5.93 7.90 18.91
CA MET A 177 -6.14 9.35 18.83
C MET A 177 -5.22 9.99 17.78
N GLY A 178 -3.93 9.63 17.76
CA GLY A 178 -2.99 10.15 16.78
C GLY A 178 -3.39 9.80 15.35
N VAL A 179 -3.78 8.55 15.11
CA VAL A 179 -4.28 8.10 13.80
C VAL A 179 -5.60 8.81 13.43
N ALA A 180 -6.50 8.98 14.41
CA ALA A 180 -7.74 9.70 14.20
C ALA A 180 -7.49 11.16 13.81
N LEU A 181 -6.57 11.84 14.48
CA LEU A 181 -6.24 13.25 14.18
C LEU A 181 -5.47 13.39 12.86
N GLN A 182 -4.53 12.51 12.55
CA GLN A 182 -3.67 12.66 11.38
C GLN A 182 -4.32 12.16 10.09
N LEU A 183 -5.14 11.10 10.14
CA LEU A 183 -5.70 10.46 8.94
C LEU A 183 -7.22 10.59 8.86
N LEU A 184 -7.93 10.26 9.95
CA LEU A 184 -9.39 10.18 9.93
C LEU A 184 -10.04 11.57 9.94
N LEU A 185 -9.51 12.52 10.71
CA LEU A 185 -10.04 13.88 10.82
C LEU A 185 -9.92 14.64 9.48
N PRO A 186 -8.77 14.70 8.80
CA PRO A 186 -8.69 15.32 7.48
C PRO A 186 -9.64 14.66 6.48
N PHE A 187 -9.75 13.34 6.50
CA PHE A 187 -10.71 12.62 5.67
C PHE A 187 -12.17 13.02 5.97
N ALA A 188 -12.55 13.10 7.24
CA ALA A 188 -13.89 13.50 7.67
C ALA A 188 -14.20 14.94 7.26
N LEU A 189 -13.24 15.86 7.41
CA LEU A 189 -13.34 17.24 6.94
C LEU A 189 -13.49 17.30 5.41
N GLY A 190 -12.78 16.44 4.68
CA GLY A 190 -12.93 16.29 3.24
C GLY A 190 -14.33 15.84 2.85
N GLN A 191 -14.87 14.82 3.54
CA GLN A 191 -16.24 14.35 3.36
C GLN A 191 -17.27 15.45 3.65
N ALA A 192 -17.08 16.22 4.72
CA ALA A 192 -17.94 17.35 5.06
C ALA A 192 -17.89 18.46 3.98
N ALA A 193 -16.71 18.71 3.40
CA ALA A 193 -16.53 19.69 2.32
C ALA A 193 -17.04 19.18 0.95
N ARG A 194 -17.29 17.88 0.79
CA ARG A 194 -17.66 17.27 -0.49
C ARG A 194 -18.82 17.96 -1.22
N PRO A 195 -19.95 18.34 -0.58
CA PRO A 195 -21.05 19.01 -1.29
C PRO A 195 -20.62 20.30 -2.00
N LEU A 196 -19.57 20.96 -1.49
CA LEU A 196 -19.04 22.21 -2.04
C LEU A 196 -18.00 21.95 -3.14
N ILE A 197 -17.02 21.07 -2.88
CA ILE A 197 -15.83 20.91 -3.76
C ILE A 197 -15.82 19.61 -4.58
N GLY A 198 -16.69 18.65 -4.29
CA GLY A 198 -16.64 17.31 -4.88
C GLY A 198 -16.84 17.29 -6.40
N ASN A 199 -17.76 18.10 -6.92
CA ASN A 199 -18.00 18.23 -8.36
C ASN A 199 -16.80 18.87 -9.08
N TRP A 200 -16.16 19.85 -8.44
CA TRP A 200 -14.96 20.49 -8.97
C TRP A 200 -13.77 19.50 -8.98
N LEU A 201 -13.58 18.75 -7.89
CA LEU A 201 -12.56 17.69 -7.81
C LEU A 201 -12.78 16.59 -8.86
N ALA A 202 -14.03 16.19 -9.10
CA ALA A 202 -14.35 15.21 -10.13
C ALA A 202 -13.91 15.68 -11.53
N LYS A 203 -14.06 16.98 -11.83
CA LYS A 203 -13.58 17.59 -13.09
C LYS A 203 -12.05 17.74 -13.13
N LYS A 204 -11.38 17.83 -11.98
CA LYS A 204 -9.93 18.03 -11.84
C LYS A 204 -9.17 16.79 -11.33
N LYS A 205 -9.71 15.59 -11.55
CA LYS A 205 -9.16 14.31 -11.08
C LYS A 205 -7.66 14.11 -11.38
N GLN A 206 -7.18 14.60 -12.53
CA GLN A 206 -5.75 14.54 -12.90
C GLN A 206 -4.85 15.31 -11.93
N ILE A 207 -5.31 16.46 -11.42
CA ILE A 207 -4.56 17.27 -10.44
C ILE A 207 -4.53 16.53 -9.10
N THR A 208 -5.68 16.03 -8.64
CA THR A 208 -5.78 15.25 -7.40
C THR A 208 -4.87 14.02 -7.42
N ASN A 209 -4.82 13.29 -8.53
CA ASN A 209 -3.93 12.13 -8.70
C ASN A 209 -2.44 12.54 -8.67
N LYS A 210 -2.08 13.69 -9.25
CA LYS A 210 -0.69 14.20 -9.21
C LYS A 210 -0.29 14.60 -7.79
N ILE A 211 -1.19 15.24 -7.04
CA ILE A 211 -0.95 15.61 -5.64
C ILE A 211 -0.75 14.34 -4.81
N ASP A 212 -1.64 13.36 -4.92
CA ASP A 212 -1.55 12.08 -4.22
C ASP A 212 -0.22 11.36 -4.51
N ARG A 213 0.13 11.17 -5.79
CA ARG A 213 1.40 10.57 -6.19
C ARG A 213 2.61 11.38 -5.68
N GLY A 214 2.57 12.71 -5.76
CA GLY A 214 3.65 13.58 -5.30
C GLY A 214 3.88 13.48 -3.78
N VAL A 215 2.81 13.46 -2.99
CA VAL A 215 2.89 13.27 -1.54
C VAL A 215 3.42 11.87 -1.21
N ILE A 216 2.99 10.82 -1.91
CA ILE A 216 3.53 9.47 -1.72
C ILE A 216 5.04 9.44 -1.97
N VAL A 217 5.52 10.06 -3.06
CA VAL A 217 6.96 10.17 -3.36
C VAL A 217 7.70 10.88 -2.22
N LEU A 218 7.16 12.00 -1.72
CA LEU A 218 7.75 12.75 -0.60
C LEU A 218 7.80 11.93 0.69
N ILE A 219 6.74 11.19 1.02
CA ILE A 219 6.69 10.31 2.20
C ILE A 219 7.77 9.25 2.10
N VAL A 220 7.89 8.60 0.95
CA VAL A 220 8.91 7.56 0.75
C VAL A 220 10.31 8.16 0.79
N TYR A 221 10.54 9.26 0.07
CA TYR A 221 11.82 9.97 0.07
C TYR A 221 12.26 10.30 1.49
N SER A 222 11.40 10.96 2.26
CA SER A 222 11.66 11.31 3.66
C SER A 222 11.91 10.08 4.53
N SER A 223 11.14 8.99 4.34
CA SER A 223 11.33 7.76 5.12
C SER A 223 12.66 7.07 4.83
N PHE A 224 13.11 7.05 3.56
CA PHE A 224 14.42 6.52 3.20
C PHE A 224 15.55 7.43 3.71
N CYS A 225 15.37 8.76 3.66
CA CYS A 225 16.32 9.70 4.25
C CYS A 225 16.46 9.47 5.77
N ASP A 226 15.34 9.41 6.50
CA ASP A 226 15.31 9.14 7.94
C ASP A 226 16.00 7.80 8.26
N ALA A 227 15.67 6.73 7.54
CA ALA A 227 16.27 5.41 7.75
C ALA A 227 17.78 5.38 7.44
N THR A 228 18.20 6.07 6.37
CA THR A 228 19.61 6.14 5.96
C THR A 228 20.43 6.97 6.94
N ALA A 229 19.93 8.14 7.35
CA ALA A 229 20.56 9.00 8.35
C ALA A 229 20.63 8.32 9.73
N ALA A 230 19.62 7.52 10.08
CA ALA A 230 19.63 6.68 11.29
C ALA A 230 20.62 5.50 11.21
N GLY A 231 21.35 5.33 10.10
CA GLY A 231 22.41 4.34 9.98
C GLY A 231 21.93 2.92 9.67
N LEU A 232 20.68 2.74 9.19
CA LEU A 232 20.09 1.41 8.90
C LEU A 232 21.03 0.50 8.10
N TRP A 233 21.73 1.05 7.11
CA TRP A 233 22.60 0.29 6.20
C TRP A 233 23.91 -0.19 6.81
N HIS A 234 24.34 0.43 7.91
CA HIS A 234 25.60 0.12 8.59
C HIS A 234 25.38 -0.60 9.92
N GLN A 235 24.28 -0.30 10.62
CA GLN A 235 23.95 -0.90 11.92
C GLN A 235 23.50 -2.35 11.83
N TYR A 236 22.91 -2.74 10.69
CA TYR A 236 22.41 -4.10 10.50
C TYR A 236 23.25 -4.86 9.48
N GLN A 237 23.46 -6.14 9.74
CA GLN A 237 24.16 -7.03 8.81
C GLN A 237 23.43 -7.08 7.47
N TRP A 238 24.19 -7.08 6.37
CA TRP A 238 23.64 -7.17 5.01
C TRP A 238 22.71 -8.39 4.83
N GLN A 239 22.97 -9.47 5.59
CA GLN A 239 22.15 -10.67 5.64
C GLN A 239 20.72 -10.39 6.13
N THR A 240 20.56 -9.52 7.13
CA THR A 240 19.25 -9.09 7.64
C THR A 240 18.48 -8.36 6.55
N ILE A 241 19.13 -7.42 5.85
CA ILE A 241 18.51 -6.65 4.76
C ILE A 241 18.11 -7.59 3.61
N ALA A 242 18.99 -8.52 3.21
CA ALA A 242 18.69 -9.52 2.20
C ALA A 242 17.53 -10.44 2.61
N ALA A 243 17.45 -10.83 3.89
CA ALA A 243 16.36 -11.62 4.42
C ALA A 243 15.02 -10.86 4.36
N VAL A 244 15.00 -9.55 4.64
CA VAL A 244 13.78 -8.72 4.46
C VAL A 244 13.36 -8.64 3.01
N MET A 245 14.31 -8.43 2.09
CA MET A 245 14.04 -8.41 0.65
C MET A 245 13.43 -9.73 0.17
N ALA A 246 14.03 -10.85 0.56
CA ALA A 246 13.53 -12.18 0.23
C ALA A 246 12.15 -12.43 0.85
N LEU A 247 11.96 -12.11 2.13
CA LEU A 247 10.70 -12.31 2.84
C LEU A 247 9.56 -11.49 2.22
N ALA A 248 9.80 -10.22 1.91
CA ALA A 248 8.81 -9.36 1.26
C ALA A 248 8.46 -9.88 -0.15
N ALA A 249 9.44 -10.36 -0.91
CA ALA A 249 9.21 -10.96 -2.23
C ALA A 249 8.39 -12.25 -2.15
N VAL A 250 8.73 -13.14 -1.21
CA VAL A 250 7.99 -14.39 -0.97
C VAL A 250 6.57 -14.09 -0.51
N LEU A 251 6.40 -13.17 0.46
CA LEU A 251 5.08 -12.76 0.93
C LEU A 251 4.22 -12.22 -0.21
N LEU A 252 4.77 -11.33 -1.04
CA LEU A 252 4.07 -10.78 -2.20
C LEU A 252 3.68 -11.88 -3.19
N PHE A 253 4.60 -12.79 -3.52
CA PHE A 253 4.36 -13.90 -4.43
C PHE A 253 3.24 -14.81 -3.92
N VAL A 254 3.31 -15.22 -2.64
CA VAL A 254 2.32 -16.08 -2.00
C VAL A 254 0.95 -15.41 -1.99
N VAL A 255 0.85 -14.14 -1.60
CA VAL A 255 -0.44 -13.45 -1.54
C VAL A 255 -1.03 -13.18 -2.93
N LEU A 256 -0.21 -12.81 -3.92
CA LEU A 256 -0.69 -12.66 -5.30
C LEU A 256 -1.20 -14.00 -5.85
N GLY A 257 -0.47 -15.09 -5.59
CA GLY A 257 -0.89 -16.43 -5.96
C GLY A 257 -2.19 -16.85 -5.26
N ALA A 258 -2.28 -16.65 -3.95
CA ALA A 258 -3.45 -17.00 -3.15
C ALA A 258 -4.69 -16.19 -3.53
N THR A 259 -4.56 -14.88 -3.73
CA THR A 259 -5.68 -14.03 -4.18
C THR A 259 -6.16 -14.44 -5.57
N THR A 260 -5.25 -14.66 -6.51
CA THR A 260 -5.59 -15.09 -7.88
C THR A 260 -6.26 -16.46 -7.89
N PHE A 261 -5.68 -17.44 -7.19
CA PHE A 261 -6.22 -18.80 -7.10
C PHE A 261 -7.62 -18.80 -6.47
N THR A 262 -7.80 -18.08 -5.37
CA THR A 262 -9.07 -18.05 -4.65
C THR A 262 -10.14 -17.30 -5.43
N ALA A 263 -9.81 -16.17 -6.08
CA ALA A 263 -10.74 -15.44 -6.94
C ALA A 263 -11.25 -16.30 -8.12
N ARG A 264 -10.34 -17.06 -8.75
CA ARG A 264 -10.71 -18.01 -9.82
C ARG A 264 -11.58 -19.15 -9.32
N ARG A 265 -11.27 -19.72 -8.15
CA ARG A 265 -12.07 -20.78 -7.52
C ARG A 265 -13.47 -20.31 -7.15
N LEU A 266 -13.61 -19.05 -6.74
CA LEU A 266 -14.90 -18.42 -6.47
C LEU A 266 -15.66 -17.99 -7.74
N ASN A 267 -15.09 -18.26 -8.93
CA ASN A 267 -15.64 -17.93 -10.24
C ASN A 267 -15.98 -16.44 -10.39
N PHE A 268 -15.11 -15.56 -9.92
CA PHE A 268 -15.27 -14.13 -10.20
C PHE A 268 -15.16 -13.85 -11.71
N PRO A 269 -15.99 -12.94 -12.24
CA PRO A 269 -15.74 -12.34 -13.55
C PRO A 269 -14.33 -11.77 -13.60
N ILE A 270 -13.71 -11.74 -14.77
CA ILE A 270 -12.30 -11.32 -14.91
C ILE A 270 -12.06 -9.91 -14.38
N GLU A 271 -13.05 -9.02 -14.51
CA GLU A 271 -12.98 -7.65 -14.00
C GLU A 271 -12.92 -7.61 -12.47
N ASP A 272 -13.68 -8.48 -11.81
CA ASP A 272 -13.72 -8.62 -10.35
C ASP A 272 -12.50 -9.42 -9.84
N GLU A 273 -12.01 -10.41 -10.59
CA GLU A 273 -10.74 -11.10 -10.30
C GLU A 273 -9.58 -10.10 -10.26
N ILE A 274 -9.45 -9.23 -11.26
CA ILE A 274 -8.40 -8.21 -11.32
C ILE A 274 -8.45 -7.31 -10.08
N THR A 275 -9.65 -6.82 -9.74
CA THR A 275 -9.85 -5.98 -8.57
C THR A 275 -9.55 -6.75 -7.27
N ALA A 276 -9.95 -8.02 -7.18
CA ALA A 276 -9.69 -8.88 -6.03
C ALA A 276 -8.19 -9.09 -5.82
N VAL A 277 -7.45 -9.39 -6.90
CA VAL A 277 -5.99 -9.58 -6.86
C VAL A 277 -5.31 -8.28 -6.45
N PHE A 278 -5.60 -7.17 -7.13
CA PHE A 278 -4.88 -5.92 -6.88
C PHE A 278 -5.22 -5.26 -5.55
N CYS A 279 -6.48 -5.26 -5.13
CA CYS A 279 -6.85 -4.71 -3.83
C CYS A 279 -6.54 -5.68 -2.69
N GLY A 280 -6.66 -6.99 -2.92
CA GLY A 280 -6.44 -8.01 -1.89
C GLY A 280 -4.97 -8.29 -1.60
N SER A 281 -4.04 -7.97 -2.51
CA SER A 281 -2.60 -8.24 -2.32
C SER A 281 -1.76 -7.04 -1.95
N LYS A 282 -2.25 -5.82 -2.11
CA LYS A 282 -1.43 -4.61 -1.90
C LYS A 282 -1.53 -4.07 -0.47
N LYS A 283 -0.47 -3.38 -0.05
CA LYS A 283 -0.37 -2.69 1.25
C LYS A 283 -0.02 -1.22 1.07
N SER A 284 -0.71 -0.36 1.81
CA SER A 284 -0.64 1.10 1.68
C SER A 284 0.52 1.69 2.43
N LEU A 285 1.53 2.16 1.68
CA LEU A 285 2.60 2.97 2.23
C LEU A 285 2.10 4.36 2.65
N ALA A 286 1.19 4.96 1.88
CA ALA A 286 0.58 6.26 2.17
C ALA A 286 -0.13 6.29 3.53
N ASN A 287 -0.76 5.18 3.93
CA ASN A 287 -1.35 5.02 5.26
C ASN A 287 -0.29 4.53 6.26
N GLY A 288 0.55 3.59 5.85
CA GLY A 288 1.45 2.87 6.73
C GLY A 288 2.60 3.69 7.29
N ILE A 289 3.18 4.62 6.53
CA ILE A 289 4.27 5.45 7.09
C ILE A 289 3.77 6.42 8.16
N PRO A 290 2.71 7.23 7.92
CA PRO A 290 2.17 8.10 8.97
C PRO A 290 1.73 7.32 10.21
N MET A 291 1.06 6.18 10.02
CA MET A 291 0.68 5.31 11.14
C MET A 291 1.91 4.79 11.89
N ALA A 292 2.98 4.39 11.20
CA ALA A 292 4.20 3.91 11.85
C ALA A 292 4.84 5.00 12.71
N LYS A 293 4.91 6.23 12.21
CA LYS A 293 5.44 7.38 12.97
C LYS A 293 4.64 7.66 14.24
N ILE A 294 3.33 7.38 14.25
CA ILE A 294 2.49 7.47 15.45
C ILE A 294 2.66 6.26 16.38
N LEU A 295 2.57 5.05 15.83
CA LEU A 295 2.51 3.80 16.60
C LEU A 295 3.85 3.47 17.25
N PHE A 296 4.95 3.76 16.55
CA PHE A 296 6.32 3.50 16.99
C PHE A 296 7.07 4.81 17.29
N ALA A 297 6.33 5.86 17.66
CA ALA A 297 6.91 7.15 18.02
C ALA A 297 7.99 6.98 19.10
N GLY A 298 9.20 7.50 18.83
CA GLY A 298 10.34 7.39 19.74
C GLY A 298 11.03 6.02 19.76
N HIS A 299 10.61 5.07 18.93
CA HIS A 299 11.30 3.78 18.82
C HIS A 299 12.64 3.96 18.06
N PRO A 300 13.81 3.61 18.65
CA PRO A 300 15.11 3.80 18.02
C PRO A 300 15.25 3.09 16.66
N ALA A 301 14.60 1.93 16.53
CA ALA A 301 14.60 1.12 15.32
C ALA A 301 13.44 1.43 14.35
N LEU A 302 12.89 2.66 14.32
CA LEU A 302 11.79 3.02 13.44
C LEU A 302 12.08 2.67 11.96
N GLY A 303 13.29 2.95 11.48
CA GLY A 303 13.72 2.60 10.13
C GLY A 303 13.64 1.10 9.82
N LEU A 304 14.00 0.25 10.79
CA LEU A 304 13.92 -1.21 10.65
C LEU A 304 12.46 -1.70 10.67
N LEU A 305 11.61 -1.11 11.52
CA LEU A 305 10.19 -1.43 11.62
C LEU A 305 9.43 -1.15 10.31
N VAL A 306 9.78 -0.06 9.61
CA VAL A 306 9.13 0.31 8.34
C VAL A 306 9.77 -0.33 7.12
N LEU A 307 10.97 -0.91 7.24
CA LEU A 307 11.73 -1.47 6.13
C LEU A 307 10.94 -2.54 5.34
N PRO A 308 10.28 -3.54 5.97
CA PRO A 308 9.48 -4.53 5.23
C PRO A 308 8.40 -3.87 4.37
N LEU A 309 7.74 -2.82 4.87
CA LEU A 309 6.73 -2.07 4.14
C LEU A 309 7.33 -1.34 2.93
N MET A 310 8.46 -0.67 3.11
CA MET A 310 9.14 0.08 2.04
C MET A 310 9.55 -0.85 0.90
N VAL A 311 10.12 -2.01 1.25
CA VAL A 311 10.51 -3.04 0.29
C VAL A 311 9.29 -3.66 -0.40
N TYR A 312 8.29 -4.10 0.37
CA TYR A 312 7.07 -4.69 -0.17
C TYR A 312 6.36 -3.74 -1.13
N HIS A 313 6.32 -2.45 -0.78
CA HIS A 313 5.71 -1.42 -1.61
C HIS A 313 6.40 -1.29 -2.97
N GLN A 314 7.74 -1.31 -3.00
CA GLN A 314 8.46 -1.21 -4.27
C GLN A 314 8.26 -2.46 -5.13
N LEU A 315 8.34 -3.64 -4.51
CA LEU A 315 8.10 -4.91 -5.19
C LEU A 315 6.68 -5.02 -5.74
N GLN A 316 5.66 -4.66 -4.95
CA GLN A 316 4.26 -4.74 -5.41
C GLN A 316 4.02 -3.79 -6.59
N LEU A 317 4.68 -2.63 -6.65
CA LEU A 317 4.49 -1.69 -7.76
C LEU A 317 5.01 -2.28 -9.07
N ILE A 318 6.23 -2.82 -9.05
CA ILE A 318 6.88 -3.43 -10.22
C ILE A 318 6.14 -4.70 -10.65
N VAL A 319 5.88 -5.62 -9.72
CA VAL A 319 5.26 -6.91 -10.05
C VAL A 319 3.82 -6.70 -10.53
N CYS A 320 3.04 -5.85 -9.86
CA CYS A 320 1.66 -5.62 -10.26
C CYS A 320 1.54 -4.81 -11.55
N SER A 321 2.52 -3.96 -11.93
CA SER A 321 2.48 -3.28 -13.24
C SER A 321 2.64 -4.29 -14.38
N VAL A 322 3.57 -5.24 -14.24
CA VAL A 322 3.76 -6.35 -15.19
C VAL A 322 2.51 -7.22 -15.27
N ILE A 323 1.91 -7.58 -14.13
CA ILE A 323 0.66 -8.35 -14.10
C ILE A 323 -0.49 -7.57 -14.76
N ALA A 324 -0.62 -6.28 -14.49
CA ALA A 324 -1.65 -5.44 -15.09
C ALA A 324 -1.50 -5.32 -16.61
N ALA A 325 -0.26 -5.20 -17.12
CA ALA A 325 0.01 -5.23 -18.55
C ALA A 325 -0.39 -6.58 -19.19
N ARG A 326 -0.14 -7.70 -18.50
CA ARG A 326 -0.59 -9.02 -18.95
C ARG A 326 -2.12 -9.14 -18.99
N TYR A 327 -2.80 -8.67 -17.96
CA TYR A 327 -4.27 -8.62 -17.96
C TYR A 327 -4.83 -7.71 -19.05
N ALA A 328 -4.16 -6.58 -19.34
CA ALA A 328 -4.56 -5.66 -20.38
C ALA A 328 -4.48 -6.30 -21.78
N ASN A 329 -3.47 -7.14 -22.00
CA ASN A 329 -3.25 -7.84 -23.27
C ASN A 329 -4.06 -9.15 -23.42
N ARG A 330 -5.04 -9.42 -22.55
CA ARG A 330 -5.97 -10.54 -22.77
C ARG A 330 -6.77 -10.31 -24.05
N GLU A 331 -6.86 -11.32 -24.91
CA GLU A 331 -7.87 -11.34 -25.97
C GLU A 331 -9.23 -11.28 -25.29
N ASP A 332 -10.14 -10.47 -25.85
CA ASP A 332 -11.51 -10.41 -25.33
C ASP A 332 -12.18 -11.75 -25.62
N GLU A 333 -12.06 -12.71 -24.70
CA GLU A 333 -12.88 -13.92 -24.76
C GLU A 333 -14.34 -13.45 -24.79
N PRO A 334 -15.12 -13.76 -25.84
CA PRO A 334 -16.53 -13.39 -25.88
C PRO A 334 -17.18 -14.00 -24.65
N VAL A 335 -17.96 -13.20 -23.92
CA VAL A 335 -18.65 -13.51 -22.65
C VAL A 335 -19.23 -14.92 -22.73
N ARG A 336 -18.42 -15.92 -22.38
CA ARG A 336 -18.82 -17.31 -22.49
C ARG A 336 -19.66 -17.53 -21.26
N ASN A 337 -20.96 -17.53 -21.46
CA ASN A 337 -21.95 -17.89 -20.47
C ASN A 337 -21.58 -19.30 -19.95
N ARG A 338 -20.75 -19.37 -18.89
CA ARG A 338 -20.25 -20.60 -18.27
C ARG A 338 -21.38 -21.38 -17.55
N ALA A 339 -22.63 -21.01 -17.77
CA ALA A 339 -23.81 -21.75 -17.37
C ALA A 339 -24.17 -22.92 -18.32
N ALA A 340 -23.58 -23.01 -19.53
CA ALA A 340 -24.02 -23.98 -20.54
C ALA A 340 -23.08 -25.18 -20.79
N VAL A 341 -22.05 -25.43 -19.96
CA VAL A 341 -21.14 -26.60 -20.11
C VAL A 341 -21.36 -27.65 -18.99
N ARG A 342 -22.52 -27.61 -18.35
CA ARG A 342 -22.99 -28.71 -17.48
C ARG A 342 -24.47 -28.97 -17.77
N ALA A 343 -24.72 -29.51 -18.94
CA ALA A 343 -25.87 -30.35 -19.23
C ALA A 343 -25.31 -31.70 -19.71
#